data_AF-B9XBP7-F1
#
_entry.id   AF-B9XBP7-F1
#
_cell.length_a   1.000
_cell.length_b   1.000
_cell.length_c   1.000
_cell.angle_alpha   90.00
_cell.angle_beta   90.00
_cell.angle_gamma   90.00
#
_symmetry.space_group_name_H-M   'P 1'
#
loop_
_entity.id
_entity.type
_entity.pdbx_description
1 polymer ?
#
loop_
_entity_poly.entity_id
_entity_poly.type
_entity_poly.pdbx_seq_one_letter_code
_entity_poly.pdbx_strand_id
1 'polypeptide(L)'
;MIISLRRIKQQPFTFNMRFSLSALASATILSFMVAGCTPKETQALLAPSEALGKVLAEETAKAAGAKKQIILINPDASWGPTSLAEKAFKAALSKQGFSIASVKSVNVGDPMKSGQVGLKAADFLEALQKSPDAGAVVSFAGAPLLDKASAAGLPLQYPPVLVVATASLGDVPGIGNDRTLLAQMIEARLVQEAIIDGTEAASPTGGKPDADRELFGQHFQILRASDSGTR
;
A
#
# COMPACT_ATOMS: atom_id res chain seq x y z
N MET A 1 -27.10 46.27 44.13
CA MET A 1 -28.51 45.97 43.80
C MET A 1 -28.62 44.47 43.57
N ILE A 2 -29.29 43.81 44.52
CA ILE A 2 -29.57 42.37 44.60
C ILE A 2 -30.62 42.00 43.53
N ILE A 3 -30.61 40.76 43.03
CA ILE A 3 -31.72 39.90 42.53
C ILE A 3 -31.06 38.81 41.66
N SER A 4 -31.42 37.53 41.64
CA SER A 4 -32.15 36.59 42.50
C SER A 4 -32.15 35.28 41.69
N LEU A 5 -32.01 34.15 42.39
CA LEU A 5 -32.00 32.79 41.85
C LEU A 5 -33.24 32.46 40.99
N ARG A 6 -33.07 31.60 39.97
CA ARG A 6 -34.06 30.52 39.73
C ARG A 6 -33.41 29.17 39.45
N ARG A 7 -33.75 28.27 40.35
CA ARG A 7 -33.48 26.84 40.49
C ARG A 7 -34.24 26.07 39.38
N ILE A 8 -33.56 25.33 38.51
CA ILE A 8 -34.19 24.40 37.56
C ILE A 8 -34.31 23.03 38.25
N LYS A 9 -35.55 22.63 38.54
CA LYS A 9 -35.93 21.30 39.03
C LYS A 9 -35.82 20.32 37.86
N GLN A 10 -34.95 19.31 37.96
CA GLN A 10 -35.04 18.08 37.17
C GLN A 10 -36.15 17.19 37.78
N GLN A 11 -37.10 16.75 36.94
CA GLN A 11 -38.07 15.72 37.30
C GLN A 11 -37.55 14.35 36.84
N PRO A 12 -37.75 13.28 37.63
CA PRO A 12 -37.37 11.93 37.23
C PRO A 12 -38.39 11.30 36.28
N PHE A 13 -37.90 10.83 35.13
CA PHE A 13 -38.62 9.94 34.23
C PHE A 13 -38.71 8.55 34.88
N THR A 14 -39.91 8.14 35.26
CA THR A 14 -40.22 6.77 35.69
C THR A 14 -40.55 5.92 34.48
N PHE A 15 -39.66 5.00 34.12
CA PHE A 15 -39.89 4.01 33.07
C PHE A 15 -40.39 2.71 33.70
N ASN A 16 -41.70 2.45 33.61
CA ASN A 16 -42.33 1.19 33.98
C ASN A 16 -42.25 0.23 32.79
N MET A 17 -41.47 -0.86 32.89
CA MET A 17 -41.51 -1.96 31.93
C MET A 17 -41.99 -3.23 32.63
N ARG A 18 -43.23 -3.63 32.29
CA ARG A 18 -43.85 -4.89 32.70
C ARG A 18 -43.23 -6.03 31.89
N PHE A 19 -42.52 -6.93 32.56
CA PHE A 19 -42.10 -8.22 31.98
C PHE A 19 -43.27 -9.21 32.05
N SER A 20 -43.71 -9.69 30.89
CA SER A 20 -44.62 -10.83 30.77
C SER A 20 -43.83 -12.03 30.28
N LEU A 21 -43.75 -13.08 31.11
CA LEU A 21 -43.27 -14.41 30.74
C LEU A 21 -44.43 -15.17 30.09
N SER A 22 -44.24 -15.74 28.89
CA SER A 22 -44.78 -17.06 28.50
C SER A 22 -44.24 -17.54 27.14
N ALA A 23 -43.48 -18.63 27.22
CA ALA A 23 -43.49 -19.84 26.39
C ALA A 23 -43.18 -19.80 24.87
N LEU A 24 -41.99 -20.35 24.56
CA LEU A 24 -41.71 -21.49 23.64
C LEU A 24 -42.42 -21.53 22.26
N ALA A 25 -41.65 -21.27 21.21
CA ALA A 25 -41.73 -22.03 19.97
C ALA A 25 -40.37 -21.98 19.24
N SER A 26 -39.71 -23.14 19.17
CA SER A 26 -38.50 -23.39 18.41
C SER A 26 -38.70 -23.04 16.93
N ALA A 27 -37.89 -22.11 16.43
CA ALA A 27 -37.61 -21.99 15.00
C ALA A 27 -36.09 -21.98 14.84
N THR A 28 -35.63 -23.06 14.24
CA THR A 28 -34.25 -23.42 13.93
C THR A 28 -33.48 -22.23 13.36
N ILE A 29 -32.57 -21.67 14.16
CA ILE A 29 -31.59 -20.70 13.68
C ILE A 29 -30.65 -21.50 12.78
N LEU A 30 -30.88 -21.43 11.47
CA LEU A 30 -29.89 -21.81 10.47
C LEU A 30 -28.77 -20.77 10.54
N SER A 31 -27.91 -20.95 11.55
CA SER A 31 -26.63 -20.26 11.65
C SER A 31 -25.77 -20.79 10.52
N PHE A 32 -25.82 -20.12 9.37
CA PHE A 32 -24.75 -20.18 8.40
C PHE A 32 -23.48 -19.69 9.11
N MET A 33 -22.74 -20.63 9.70
CA MET A 33 -21.33 -20.43 10.00
C MET A 33 -20.62 -20.23 8.65
N VAL A 34 -20.58 -18.98 8.18
CA VAL A 34 -19.60 -18.55 7.18
C VAL A 34 -18.27 -18.38 7.92
N ALA A 35 -17.75 -19.49 8.45
CA ALA A 35 -16.40 -19.57 8.95
C ALA A 35 -15.48 -19.65 7.73
N GLY A 36 -15.00 -18.50 7.27
CA GLY A 36 -13.63 -18.28 6.79
C GLY A 36 -13.01 -19.17 5.71
N CYS A 37 -13.73 -20.09 5.06
CA CYS A 37 -13.21 -20.85 3.93
C CYS A 37 -13.20 -19.96 2.69
N THR A 38 -12.16 -19.14 2.55
CA THR A 38 -11.77 -18.72 1.21
C THR A 38 -11.42 -20.01 0.44
N PRO A 39 -12.01 -20.26 -0.73
CA PRO A 39 -11.66 -21.43 -1.53
C PRO A 39 -10.15 -21.44 -1.76
N LYS A 40 -9.52 -22.61 -1.70
CA LYS A 40 -8.08 -22.79 -1.96
C LYS A 40 -7.63 -22.13 -3.28
N GLU A 41 -8.54 -22.08 -4.26
CA GLU A 41 -8.37 -21.40 -5.54
C GLU A 41 -8.28 -19.87 -5.38
N THR A 42 -9.14 -19.25 -4.58
CA THR A 42 -9.08 -17.81 -4.30
C THR A 42 -7.79 -17.45 -3.56
N GLN A 43 -7.33 -18.30 -2.63
CA GLN A 43 -6.07 -18.08 -1.93
C GLN A 43 -4.87 -18.17 -2.89
N ALA A 44 -4.89 -19.11 -3.85
CA ALA A 44 -3.83 -19.22 -4.86
C ALA A 44 -3.74 -17.98 -5.77
N LEU A 45 -4.87 -17.32 -6.06
CA LEU A 45 -4.89 -16.09 -6.87
C LEU A 45 -4.31 -14.87 -6.15
N LEU A 46 -4.36 -14.86 -4.81
CA LEU A 46 -3.94 -13.72 -4.00
C LEU A 46 -2.53 -13.87 -3.43
N ALA A 47 -2.02 -15.10 -3.35
CA ALA A 47 -0.68 -15.42 -2.86
C ALA A 47 0.44 -14.63 -3.57
N PRO A 48 0.41 -14.41 -4.91
CA PRO A 48 1.41 -13.57 -5.57
C PRO A 48 1.46 -12.15 -5.01
N SER A 49 0.31 -11.53 -4.73
CA SER A 49 0.27 -10.17 -4.19
C SER A 49 0.76 -10.10 -2.74
N GLU A 50 0.55 -11.14 -1.94
CA GLU A 50 1.18 -11.23 -0.61
C GLU A 50 2.71 -11.35 -0.73
N ALA A 51 3.20 -12.18 -1.65
CA ALA A 51 4.63 -12.31 -1.95
C ALA A 51 5.24 -10.98 -2.44
N LEU A 52 4.54 -10.25 -3.32
CA LEU A 52 4.88 -8.87 -3.71
C LEU A 52 5.10 -7.98 -2.49
N GLY A 53 4.15 -7.95 -1.56
CA GLY A 53 4.27 -7.13 -0.36
C GLY A 53 5.48 -7.51 0.51
N LYS A 54 5.73 -8.80 0.70
CA LYS A 54 6.85 -9.30 1.51
C LYS A 54 8.20 -9.00 0.87
N VAL A 55 8.37 -9.31 -0.41
CA VAL A 55 9.62 -9.01 -1.14
C VAL A 55 9.86 -7.51 -1.19
N LEU A 56 8.83 -6.70 -1.45
CA LEU A 56 8.95 -5.24 -1.39
C LEU A 56 9.42 -4.76 -0.01
N ALA A 57 8.96 -5.39 1.08
CA ALA A 57 9.40 -5.03 2.43
C ALA A 57 10.89 -5.36 2.65
N GLU A 58 11.38 -6.46 2.11
CA GLU A 58 12.82 -6.80 2.15
C GLU A 58 13.66 -5.80 1.35
N GLU A 59 13.24 -5.47 0.13
CA GLU A 59 13.97 -4.51 -0.70
C GLU A 59 13.92 -3.10 -0.11
N THR A 60 12.79 -2.72 0.50
CA THR A 60 12.65 -1.48 1.26
C THR A 60 13.59 -1.46 2.47
N ALA A 61 13.68 -2.56 3.21
CA ALA A 61 14.57 -2.66 4.37
C ALA A 61 16.05 -2.53 3.96
N LYS A 62 16.44 -3.14 2.83
CA LYS A 62 17.79 -3.00 2.27
C LYS A 62 18.08 -1.55 1.86
N ALA A 63 17.17 -0.92 1.13
CA ALA A 63 17.34 0.47 0.68
C ALA A 63 17.37 1.45 1.84
N ALA A 64 16.52 1.25 2.84
CA ALA A 64 16.44 2.10 4.03
C ALA A 64 17.65 1.97 4.96
N GLY A 65 18.35 0.83 4.92
CA GLY A 65 19.55 0.58 5.71
C GLY A 65 19.30 0.75 7.21
N ALA A 66 20.11 1.57 7.87
CA ALA A 66 19.98 1.82 9.31
C ALA A 66 18.77 2.71 9.67
N LYS A 67 18.22 3.46 8.72
CA LYS A 67 17.10 4.38 8.95
C LYS A 67 15.78 3.59 8.89
N LYS A 68 15.24 3.24 10.06
CA LYS A 68 14.06 2.36 10.15
C LYS A 68 12.70 3.03 9.90
N GLN A 69 12.66 4.23 9.35
CA GLN A 69 11.44 5.00 9.10
C GLN A 69 11.09 5.01 7.62
N ILE A 70 9.90 4.53 7.28
CA ILE A 70 9.42 4.42 5.90
C ILE A 70 8.25 5.38 5.67
N ILE A 71 8.22 5.97 4.49
CA ILE A 71 7.09 6.77 4.01
C ILE A 71 6.35 5.98 2.95
N LEU A 72 5.03 5.95 3.07
CA LEU A 72 4.19 5.22 2.15
C LEU A 72 3.33 6.19 1.34
N ILE A 73 3.33 6.05 0.02
CA ILE A 73 2.42 6.78 -0.88
C ILE A 73 1.44 5.77 -1.47
N ASN A 74 0.16 5.98 -1.22
CA ASN A 74 -0.92 5.10 -1.68
C ASN A 74 -1.91 5.86 -2.56
N PRO A 75 -2.54 5.18 -3.54
CA PRO A 75 -3.78 5.67 -4.12
C PRO A 75 -4.82 5.96 -3.03
N ASP A 76 -5.66 6.97 -3.26
CA ASP A 76 -6.76 7.26 -2.36
C ASP A 76 -7.86 6.19 -2.42
N ALA A 77 -8.85 6.31 -1.52
CA ALA A 77 -9.91 5.33 -1.36
C ALA A 77 -10.80 5.15 -2.61
N SER A 78 -10.71 6.03 -3.62
CA SER A 78 -11.43 5.84 -4.89
C SER A 78 -10.89 4.65 -5.69
N TRP A 79 -9.67 4.19 -5.41
CA TRP A 79 -9.05 3.01 -6.02
C TRP A 79 -9.32 1.69 -5.27
N GLY A 80 -10.12 1.76 -4.19
CA GLY A 80 -10.51 0.61 -3.39
C GLY A 80 -9.93 0.64 -1.97
N PRO A 81 -10.15 -0.44 -1.20
CA PRO A 81 -9.58 -0.57 0.13
C PRO A 81 -8.06 -0.79 0.09
N THR A 82 -7.44 -0.80 1.27
CA THR A 82 -6.03 -1.24 1.43
C THR A 82 -5.83 -2.63 0.82
N SER A 83 -4.91 -2.72 -0.14
CA SER A 83 -4.62 -3.94 -0.89
C SER A 83 -3.98 -5.03 -0.03
N LEU A 84 -4.05 -6.28 -0.49
CA LEU A 84 -3.32 -7.38 0.13
C LEU A 84 -1.81 -7.19 0.09
N ALA A 85 -1.26 -6.68 -1.02
CA ALA A 85 0.17 -6.38 -1.12
C ALA A 85 0.60 -5.34 -0.07
N GLU A 86 -0.19 -4.29 0.13
CA GLU A 86 0.09 -3.26 1.14
C GLU A 86 0.01 -3.84 2.56
N LYS A 87 -1.00 -4.67 2.87
CA LYS A 87 -1.13 -5.34 4.17
C LYS A 87 0.08 -6.23 4.46
N ALA A 88 0.47 -7.06 3.49
CA ALA A 88 1.62 -7.96 3.61
C ALA A 88 2.93 -7.17 3.78
N PHE A 89 3.12 -6.10 3.02
CA PHE A 89 4.25 -5.19 3.14
C PHE A 89 4.37 -4.57 4.54
N LYS A 90 3.26 -3.98 5.04
CA LYS A 90 3.21 -3.39 6.38
C LYS A 90 3.54 -4.41 7.47
N ALA A 91 2.98 -5.61 7.37
CA ALA A 91 3.22 -6.69 8.32
C ALA A 91 4.69 -7.17 8.28
N ALA A 92 5.27 -7.32 7.10
CA ALA A 92 6.64 -7.76 6.93
C ALA A 92 7.67 -6.72 7.42
N LEU A 93 7.46 -5.42 7.12
CA LEU A 93 8.31 -4.35 7.65
C LEU A 93 8.29 -4.27 9.17
N SER A 94 7.10 -4.36 9.78
CA SER A 94 6.93 -4.32 11.24
C SER A 94 7.70 -5.46 11.93
N LYS A 95 7.65 -6.67 11.36
CA LYS A 95 8.42 -7.84 11.86
C LYS A 95 9.94 -7.62 11.79
N GLN A 96 10.42 -6.79 10.86
CA GLN A 96 11.83 -6.41 10.74
C GLN A 96 12.21 -5.19 11.61
N GLY A 97 11.25 -4.64 12.35
CA GLY A 97 11.44 -3.50 13.25
C GLY A 97 11.46 -2.14 12.53
N PHE A 98 10.95 -2.08 11.29
CA PHE A 98 10.71 -0.82 10.59
C PHE A 98 9.36 -0.23 10.99
N SER A 99 9.27 1.09 11.02
CA SER A 99 8.04 1.83 11.27
C SER A 99 7.64 2.66 10.04
N ILE A 100 6.34 2.80 9.82
CA ILE A 100 5.81 3.71 8.81
C ILE A 100 5.57 5.05 9.49
N ALA A 101 6.43 6.01 9.18
CA ALA A 101 6.40 7.34 9.80
C ALA A 101 5.24 8.19 9.28
N SER A 102 4.88 8.04 8.00
CA SER A 102 3.67 8.63 7.46
C SER A 102 3.13 7.84 6.27
N VAL A 103 1.83 8.00 6.03
CA VAL A 103 1.13 7.49 4.85
C VAL A 103 0.50 8.68 4.15
N LYS A 104 0.86 8.91 2.89
CA LYS A 104 0.24 9.91 2.02
C LYS A 104 -0.72 9.22 1.06
N SER A 105 -2.00 9.56 1.19
CA SER A 105 -3.06 9.13 0.29
C SER A 105 -3.18 10.15 -0.85
N VAL A 106 -3.14 9.71 -2.11
CA VAL A 106 -3.08 10.60 -3.28
C VAL A 106 -4.13 10.26 -4.34
N ASN A 107 -4.65 11.31 -4.98
CA ASN A 107 -5.51 11.15 -6.15
C ASN A 107 -4.65 10.95 -7.41
N VAL A 108 -4.63 9.73 -7.91
CA VAL A 108 -3.86 9.28 -9.09
C VAL A 108 -4.66 9.31 -10.39
N GLY A 109 -5.86 9.90 -10.41
CA GLY A 109 -6.75 9.91 -11.57
C GLY A 109 -7.76 8.76 -11.58
N ASP A 110 -8.59 8.74 -12.62
CA ASP A 110 -9.66 7.76 -12.82
C ASP A 110 -9.37 6.94 -14.07
N PRO A 111 -9.14 5.61 -13.96
CA PRO A 111 -8.79 4.78 -15.11
C PRO A 111 -9.92 4.62 -16.12
N MET A 112 -11.17 4.95 -15.74
CA MET A 112 -12.33 4.91 -16.64
C MET A 112 -12.53 6.21 -17.42
N LYS A 113 -11.70 7.24 -17.18
CA LYS A 113 -11.77 8.53 -17.87
C LYS A 113 -10.56 8.72 -18.77
N SER A 114 -10.74 9.50 -19.83
CA SER A 114 -9.63 9.99 -20.65
C SER A 114 -8.79 10.94 -19.82
N GLY A 115 -7.66 10.46 -19.30
CA GLY A 115 -6.75 11.23 -18.46
C GLY A 115 -5.52 10.42 -18.10
N GLN A 116 -4.45 11.10 -17.70
CA GLN A 116 -3.26 10.43 -17.23
C GLN A 116 -3.50 9.88 -15.82
N VAL A 117 -3.24 8.58 -15.65
CA VAL A 117 -3.25 7.90 -14.35
C VAL A 117 -1.82 7.82 -13.82
N GLY A 118 -1.61 8.19 -12.56
CA GLY A 118 -0.32 8.05 -11.89
C GLY A 118 -0.12 9.05 -10.74
N LEU A 119 0.95 8.83 -9.98
CA LEU A 119 1.37 9.73 -8.91
C LEU A 119 1.77 11.10 -9.46
N LYS A 120 1.09 12.17 -9.06
CA LYS A 120 1.39 13.53 -9.53
C LYS A 120 2.73 14.02 -8.97
N ALA A 121 3.46 14.81 -9.77
CA ALA A 121 4.74 15.41 -9.37
C ALA A 121 4.65 16.18 -8.04
N ALA A 122 3.64 17.05 -7.90
CA ALA A 122 3.46 17.85 -6.69
C ALA A 122 3.29 16.97 -5.45
N ASP A 123 2.53 15.88 -5.58
CA ASP A 123 2.30 14.97 -4.47
C ASP A 123 3.54 14.20 -4.05
N PHE A 124 4.32 13.77 -5.03
CA PHE A 124 5.61 13.13 -4.84
C PHE A 124 6.64 14.07 -4.21
N LEU A 125 6.80 15.28 -4.75
CA LEU A 125 7.74 16.28 -4.23
C LEU A 125 7.42 16.65 -2.79
N GLU A 126 6.14 16.83 -2.46
CA GLU A 126 5.72 17.09 -1.09
C GLU A 126 6.07 15.92 -0.15
N ALA A 127 5.89 14.68 -0.60
CA ALA A 127 6.27 13.50 0.19
C ALA A 127 7.78 13.45 0.46
N LEU A 128 8.61 13.79 -0.53
CA LEU A 128 10.06 13.88 -0.33
C LEU A 128 10.43 15.01 0.63
N GLN A 129 9.85 16.20 0.45
CA GLN A 129 10.13 17.39 1.29
C GLN A 129 9.75 17.19 2.75
N LYS A 130 8.64 16.48 3.01
CA LYS A 130 8.18 16.19 4.37
C LYS A 130 8.92 15.03 5.04
N SER A 131 9.90 14.42 4.36
CA SER A 131 10.54 13.19 4.84
C SER A 131 12.05 13.14 4.63
N PRO A 132 12.80 14.20 4.97
CA PRO A 132 14.26 14.23 4.77
C PRO A 132 14.98 13.14 5.59
N ASP A 133 14.40 12.72 6.71
CA ASP A 133 14.99 11.74 7.62
C ASP A 133 14.51 10.30 7.39
N ALA A 134 13.59 10.08 6.44
CA ALA A 134 13.14 8.74 6.13
C ALA A 134 14.29 7.89 5.55
N GLY A 135 14.23 6.59 5.83
CA GLY A 135 15.12 5.60 5.24
C GLY A 135 14.74 5.30 3.80
N ALA A 136 13.45 5.23 3.49
CA ALA A 136 12.98 5.07 2.12
C ALA A 136 11.55 5.63 1.95
N VAL A 137 11.21 5.92 0.70
CA VAL A 137 9.85 6.25 0.26
C VAL A 137 9.37 5.13 -0.64
N VAL A 138 8.19 4.58 -0.36
CA VAL A 138 7.59 3.49 -1.13
C VAL A 138 6.27 3.98 -1.72
N SER A 139 6.12 3.85 -3.04
CA SER A 139 4.91 4.24 -3.75
C SER A 139 4.16 3.02 -4.26
N PHE A 140 2.98 2.75 -3.69
CA PHE A 140 1.94 1.91 -4.31
C PHE A 140 1.11 2.69 -5.35
N ALA A 141 1.35 4.00 -5.46
CA ALA A 141 0.68 4.89 -6.40
C ALA A 141 1.36 4.93 -7.80
N GLY A 142 2.21 3.95 -8.11
CA GLY A 142 3.03 3.94 -9.31
C GLY A 142 4.16 4.97 -9.28
N ALA A 143 4.84 5.11 -10.42
CA ALA A 143 5.93 6.07 -10.58
C ALA A 143 5.40 7.50 -10.70
N PRO A 144 6.16 8.50 -10.21
CA PRO A 144 5.73 9.89 -10.31
C PRO A 144 5.77 10.39 -11.75
N LEU A 145 4.72 11.11 -12.14
CA LEU A 145 4.57 11.79 -13.40
C LEU A 145 5.39 13.08 -13.38
N LEU A 146 6.69 12.95 -13.64
CA LEU A 146 7.63 14.07 -13.64
C LEU A 146 7.83 14.63 -15.04
N ASP A 147 7.59 15.92 -15.21
CA ASP A 147 8.12 16.69 -16.34
C ASP A 147 9.52 17.25 -16.02
N LYS A 148 10.17 17.84 -17.01
CA LYS A 148 11.53 18.40 -16.85
C LYS A 148 11.60 19.46 -15.74
N ALA A 149 10.56 20.28 -15.60
CA ALA A 149 10.51 21.34 -14.59
C ALA A 149 10.39 20.76 -13.18
N SER A 150 9.54 19.75 -13.00
CA SER A 150 9.32 19.07 -11.72
C SER A 150 10.55 18.25 -11.30
N ALA A 151 11.22 17.60 -12.26
CA ALA A 151 12.47 16.88 -11.99
C ALA A 151 13.58 17.84 -11.51
N ALA A 152 13.65 19.06 -12.05
CA ALA A 152 14.61 20.07 -11.60
C ALA A 152 14.32 20.60 -10.19
N GLY A 153 13.08 20.46 -9.70
CA GLY A 153 12.67 20.84 -8.35
C GLY A 153 13.00 19.81 -7.26
N LEU A 154 13.63 18.69 -7.61
CA LEU A 154 14.00 17.67 -6.64
C LEU A 154 15.13 18.16 -5.73
N PRO A 155 15.06 17.84 -4.42
CA PRO A 155 16.16 18.16 -3.52
C PRO A 155 17.42 17.38 -3.94
N LEU A 156 18.59 17.96 -3.67
CA LEU A 156 19.88 17.35 -4.03
C LEU A 156 20.08 15.97 -3.38
N GLN A 157 19.44 15.74 -2.23
CA GLN A 157 19.41 14.47 -1.52
C GLN A 157 17.99 14.21 -1.04
N TYR A 158 17.50 13.01 -1.30
CA TYR A 158 16.24 12.49 -0.79
C TYR A 158 16.40 10.99 -0.50
N PRO A 159 15.52 10.41 0.33
CA PRO A 159 15.54 8.98 0.60
C PRO A 159 15.38 8.17 -0.69
N PRO A 160 15.96 6.95 -0.78
CA PRO A 160 15.70 6.05 -1.90
C PRO A 160 14.20 5.82 -2.11
N VAL A 161 13.79 5.88 -3.37
CA VAL A 161 12.39 5.74 -3.78
C VAL A 161 12.19 4.37 -4.43
N LEU A 162 11.25 3.59 -3.90
CA LEU A 162 10.83 2.31 -4.46
C LEU A 162 9.41 2.46 -4.99
N VAL A 163 9.16 1.94 -6.18
CA VAL A 163 7.87 2.06 -6.85
C VAL A 163 7.28 0.68 -7.12
N VAL A 164 5.99 0.51 -6.84
CA VAL A 164 5.19 -0.63 -7.29
C VAL A 164 4.40 -0.19 -8.51
N ALA A 165 4.78 -0.72 -9.67
CA ALA A 165 4.24 -0.40 -10.98
C ALA A 165 3.64 -1.66 -11.64
N THR A 166 2.68 -2.27 -10.96
CA THR A 166 2.00 -3.53 -11.37
C THR A 166 0.55 -3.27 -11.75
N ALA A 167 -0.04 -4.14 -12.57
CA ALA A 167 -1.44 -4.05 -12.98
C ALA A 167 -2.44 -4.38 -11.85
N SER A 168 -2.01 -5.18 -10.86
CA SER A 168 -2.81 -5.56 -9.69
C SER A 168 -1.97 -5.53 -8.41
N LEU A 169 -2.63 -5.21 -7.31
CA LEU A 169 -2.09 -5.32 -5.94
C LEU A 169 -2.81 -6.40 -5.13
N GLY A 170 -3.48 -7.34 -5.80
CA GLY A 170 -4.28 -8.41 -5.23
C GLY A 170 -5.76 -8.19 -5.49
N ASP A 171 -6.47 -7.77 -4.46
CA ASP A 171 -7.91 -7.51 -4.48
C ASP A 171 -8.30 -6.15 -5.09
N VAL A 172 -7.32 -5.33 -5.45
CA VAL A 172 -7.52 -4.01 -6.07
C VAL A 172 -6.61 -3.81 -7.29
N PRO A 173 -7.01 -2.95 -8.25
CA PRO A 173 -6.15 -2.54 -9.36
C PRO A 173 -4.86 -1.89 -8.86
N GLY A 174 -3.77 -2.15 -9.57
CA GLY A 174 -2.51 -1.42 -9.42
C GLY A 174 -2.37 -0.32 -10.47
N ILE A 175 -1.26 0.41 -10.40
CA ILE A 175 -0.92 1.46 -11.36
C ILE A 175 0.34 1.03 -12.09
N GLY A 176 0.15 0.50 -13.30
CA GLY A 176 1.26 0.15 -14.18
C GLY A 176 1.98 1.38 -14.73
N ASN A 177 3.26 1.22 -15.05
CA ASN A 177 4.04 2.22 -15.77
C ASN A 177 4.80 1.57 -16.92
N ASP A 178 5.14 2.37 -17.94
CA ASP A 178 5.97 1.91 -19.05
C ASP A 178 7.38 1.54 -18.55
N ARG A 179 7.88 0.37 -18.98
CA ARG A 179 9.19 -0.14 -18.56
C ARG A 179 10.34 0.77 -18.99
N THR A 180 10.25 1.40 -20.16
CA THR A 180 11.28 2.31 -20.68
C THR A 180 11.33 3.58 -19.83
N LEU A 181 10.17 4.12 -19.48
CA LEU A 181 10.07 5.27 -18.58
C LEU A 181 10.69 4.95 -17.21
N LEU A 182 10.36 3.79 -16.62
CA LEU A 182 10.93 3.37 -15.34
C LEU A 182 12.46 3.23 -15.41
N ALA A 183 12.98 2.64 -16.49
CA ALA A 183 14.42 2.52 -16.71
C ALA A 183 15.11 3.89 -16.76
N GLN A 184 14.53 4.86 -17.49
CA GLN A 184 15.05 6.23 -17.55
C GLN A 184 15.05 6.91 -16.16
N MET A 185 13.99 6.69 -15.36
CA MET A 185 13.91 7.23 -14.00
C MET A 185 14.97 6.60 -13.08
N ILE A 186 15.26 5.31 -13.26
CA ILE A 186 16.31 4.60 -12.52
C ILE A 186 17.69 5.11 -12.89
N GLU A 187 17.98 5.30 -14.18
CA GLU A 187 19.24 5.87 -14.67
C GLU A 187 19.45 7.30 -14.17
N ALA A 188 18.39 8.10 -14.17
CA ALA A 188 18.39 9.45 -13.61
C ALA A 188 18.38 9.48 -12.07
N ARG A 189 18.37 8.30 -11.42
CA ARG A 189 18.32 8.11 -9.96
C ARG A 189 17.10 8.72 -9.27
N LEU A 190 16.04 8.99 -10.03
CA LEU A 190 14.73 9.48 -9.56
C LEU A 190 13.98 8.40 -8.78
N VAL A 191 14.17 7.16 -9.21
CA VAL A 191 13.65 5.94 -8.59
C VAL A 191 14.84 5.01 -8.38
N GLN A 192 14.97 4.42 -7.20
CA GLN A 192 16.06 3.48 -6.93
C GLN A 192 15.73 2.09 -7.49
N GLU A 193 14.49 1.63 -7.31
CA GLU A 193 13.99 0.35 -7.78
C GLU A 193 12.51 0.45 -8.16
N ALA A 194 12.09 -0.31 -9.17
CA ALA A 194 10.69 -0.45 -9.54
C ALA A 194 10.32 -1.93 -9.62
N ILE A 195 9.20 -2.30 -9.00
CA ILE A 195 8.61 -3.63 -9.17
C ILE A 195 7.53 -3.55 -10.25
N ILE A 196 7.63 -4.40 -11.26
CA ILE A 196 6.69 -4.48 -12.38
C ILE A 196 6.16 -5.90 -12.52
N ASP A 197 5.09 -6.06 -13.30
CA ASP A 197 4.62 -7.38 -13.71
C ASP A 197 5.71 -8.11 -14.52
N GLY A 198 5.83 -9.42 -14.28
CA GLY A 198 6.74 -10.29 -14.98
C GLY A 198 6.29 -10.54 -16.42
N THR A 199 7.25 -10.54 -17.34
CA THR A 199 7.02 -10.88 -18.77
C THR A 199 7.46 -12.30 -19.10
N GLU A 200 8.30 -12.90 -18.26
CA GLU A 200 8.77 -14.28 -18.32
C GLU A 200 9.18 -14.72 -16.91
N ALA A 201 8.97 -15.99 -16.55
CA ALA A 201 9.31 -16.52 -15.23
C ALA A 201 10.82 -16.40 -14.99
N ALA A 202 11.21 -15.68 -13.94
CA ALA A 202 12.63 -15.54 -13.61
C ALA A 202 13.21 -16.91 -13.23
N SER A 203 14.39 -17.25 -13.75
CA SER A 203 15.10 -18.44 -13.32
C SER A 203 15.44 -18.32 -11.83
N PRO A 204 15.24 -19.37 -11.02
CA PRO A 204 15.49 -19.30 -9.59
C PRO A 204 16.96 -18.98 -9.32
N THR A 205 17.22 -17.84 -8.67
CA THR A 205 18.56 -17.51 -8.16
C THR A 205 18.96 -18.55 -7.12
N GLY A 206 20.12 -19.19 -7.33
CA GLY A 206 20.65 -20.32 -6.55
C GLY A 206 21.04 -20.00 -5.11
N GLY A 207 20.06 -19.61 -4.29
CA GLY A 207 20.13 -19.54 -2.84
C GLY A 207 19.16 -20.52 -2.19
N LYS A 208 19.14 -20.56 -0.84
CA LYS A 208 18.16 -21.34 -0.07
C LYS A 208 16.74 -20.97 -0.54
N PRO A 209 15.85 -21.94 -0.79
CA PRO A 209 14.53 -21.65 -1.35
C PRO A 209 13.73 -20.82 -0.36
N ASP A 210 13.51 -19.56 -0.72
CA ASP A 210 12.51 -18.70 -0.11
C ASP A 210 11.26 -18.76 -0.98
N ALA A 211 10.22 -19.42 -0.46
CA ALA A 211 8.98 -19.65 -1.19
C ALA A 211 8.28 -18.34 -1.59
N ASP A 212 8.40 -17.29 -0.77
CA ASP A 212 7.83 -15.98 -1.11
C ASP A 212 8.60 -15.34 -2.27
N ARG A 213 9.93 -15.49 -2.29
CA ARG A 213 10.77 -14.95 -3.37
C ARG A 213 10.64 -15.74 -4.68
N GLU A 214 10.45 -17.05 -4.60
CA GLU A 214 10.15 -17.90 -5.76
C GLU A 214 8.79 -17.52 -6.36
N LEU A 215 7.74 -17.43 -5.53
CA LEU A 215 6.42 -17.03 -5.98
C LEU A 215 6.43 -15.61 -6.56
N PHE A 216 7.17 -14.69 -5.95
CA PHE A 216 7.39 -13.35 -6.49
C PHE A 216 8.01 -13.42 -7.90
N GLY A 217 9.09 -14.18 -8.09
CA GLY A 217 9.81 -14.26 -9.37
C GLY A 217 9.03 -14.89 -10.52
N GLN A 218 7.95 -15.62 -10.21
CA GLN A 218 7.01 -16.16 -11.21
C GLN A 218 6.07 -15.08 -11.76
N HIS A 219 5.80 -14.02 -11.01
CA HIS A 219 4.76 -13.03 -11.33
C HIS A 219 5.29 -11.60 -11.49
N PHE A 220 6.44 -11.28 -10.92
CA PHE A 220 6.96 -9.93 -10.84
C PHE A 220 8.47 -9.89 -11.13
N GLN A 221 8.93 -8.71 -11.50
CA GLN A 221 10.35 -8.42 -11.74
C GLN A 221 10.72 -7.14 -11.02
N ILE A 222 11.97 -7.06 -10.53
CA ILE A 222 12.54 -5.83 -9.96
C ILE A 222 13.45 -5.22 -11.03
N LEU A 223 13.23 -3.95 -11.34
CA LEU A 223 14.08 -3.14 -12.20
C LEU A 223 15.05 -2.34 -11.35
N ARG A 224 16.35 -2.44 -11.67
CA ARG A 224 17.44 -1.71 -11.02
C ARG A 224 18.47 -1.22 -12.03
N ALA A 225 19.34 -0.30 -11.62
CA ALA A 225 20.39 0.25 -12.48
C ALA A 225 21.42 -0.79 -12.96
N SER A 226 21.56 -1.93 -12.28
CA SER A 226 22.39 -3.06 -12.73
C SER A 226 21.81 -3.80 -13.93
N ASP A 227 20.52 -3.61 -14.22
CA ASP A 227 19.77 -4.39 -15.20
C ASP A 227 19.59 -3.63 -16.53
N SER A 228 19.98 -2.35 -16.58
CA SER A 228 20.01 -1.53 -17.81
C SER A 228 21.35 -1.59 -18.56
N GLY A 229 22.35 -2.31 -18.02
CA GLY A 229 23.69 -2.46 -18.58
C GLY A 229 23.89 -3.63 -19.54
N THR A 230 22.96 -3.89 -20.46
CA THR A 230 23.24 -4.76 -21.63
C THR A 230 22.28 -4.43 -22.78
N ARG A 231 22.70 -3.52 -23.66
CA ARG A 231 22.67 -3.67 -25.12
C ARG A 231 23.29 -2.46 -25.82
#